data_AF-A0A0D0DZH8-F1
#
_entry.id   AF-A0A0D0DZH8-F1
#
_cell.length_a   1.000
_cell.length_b   1.000
_cell.length_c   1.000
_cell.angle_alpha   90.00
_cell.angle_beta   90.00
_cell.angle_gamma   90.00
#
_symmetry.space_group_name_H-M   'P 1'
#
loop_
_entity.id
_entity.type
_entity.pdbx_description
1 polymer ?
#
loop_
_entity_poly.entity_id
_entity_poly.type
_entity_poly.pdbx_seq_one_letter_code
_entity_poly.pdbx_strand_id
1 'polypeptide(L)'
;MNLHYAPALYDLADRLADNIGPFLGVHWRMENVPVQNLAWCAASLVSVLHGLLKDDVTGENLRHVWLATDYPYVSLADADGAGFMSDKNGDGDRDEGDGRRERSPARHGTPKSSTFKVLTPEHDDAIAVLREAFQPGGDLDAWKLSDLSEQLRRYPYVEGRVGIDEELLGDSGVHGILDKLVVVQSQVFVGGSKECSKVSSFSKQVVEARRTLFEADQGGIDIHNVIEYFGEW
;
A
#
# COMPACT_ATOMS: atom_id res chain seq x y z
N MET A 1 27.48 -13.39 4.42
CA MET A 1 27.50 -11.99 4.90
C MET A 1 26.04 -11.55 5.00
N ASN A 2 25.51 -11.41 6.22
CA ASN A 2 24.13 -10.97 6.43
C ASN A 2 24.16 -9.43 6.48
N LEU A 3 23.52 -8.78 5.52
CA LEU A 3 23.33 -7.33 5.56
C LEU A 3 22.14 -7.04 6.46
N HIS A 4 22.39 -6.33 7.56
CA HIS A 4 21.36 -5.80 8.43
C HIS A 4 21.14 -4.33 8.10
N TYR A 5 19.88 -3.87 8.12
CA TYR A 5 19.58 -2.45 8.01
C TYR A 5 20.03 -1.71 9.28
N ALA A 6 20.07 -0.38 9.21
CA ALA A 6 20.40 0.45 10.38
C ALA A 6 19.37 0.22 11.52
N PRO A 7 19.79 0.12 12.79
CA PRO A 7 18.89 -0.10 13.93
C PRO A 7 17.71 0.88 13.98
N ALA A 8 17.96 2.15 13.66
CA ALA A 8 16.91 3.18 13.65
C ALA A 8 15.74 2.86 12.69
N LEU A 9 15.99 2.15 11.58
CA LEU A 9 14.94 1.75 10.64
C LEU A 9 14.06 0.62 11.22
N TYR A 10 14.64 -0.28 12.01
CA TYR A 10 13.87 -1.27 12.76
C TYR A 10 13.03 -0.57 13.84
N ASP A 11 13.63 0.32 14.64
CA ASP A 11 12.92 1.05 15.69
C ASP A 11 11.74 1.87 15.13
N LEU A 12 11.89 2.46 13.95
CA LEU A 12 10.81 3.18 13.28
C LEU A 12 9.73 2.21 12.77
N ALA A 13 10.12 1.11 12.13
CA ALA A 13 9.17 0.11 11.64
C ALA A 13 8.34 -0.49 12.79
N ASP A 14 8.97 -0.82 13.92
CA ASP A 14 8.30 -1.34 15.11
C ASP A 14 7.27 -0.33 15.64
N ARG A 15 7.65 0.95 15.75
CA ARG A 15 6.71 2.01 16.16
C ARG A 15 5.54 2.17 15.20
N LEU A 16 5.79 2.07 13.89
CA LEU A 16 4.74 2.18 12.87
C LEU A 16 3.76 0.99 12.96
N ALA A 17 4.27 -0.23 13.14
CA ALA A 17 3.48 -1.44 13.32
C ALA A 17 2.69 -1.41 14.65
N ASP A 18 3.33 -1.03 15.76
CA ASP A 18 2.68 -0.91 17.07
C ASP A 18 1.53 0.11 17.05
N ASN A 19 1.71 1.23 16.33
CA ASN A 19 0.72 2.30 16.29
C ASN A 19 -0.59 1.89 15.57
N ILE A 20 -0.53 0.96 14.63
CA ILE A 20 -1.71 0.45 13.93
C ILE A 20 -2.29 -0.81 14.60
N GLY A 21 -1.56 -1.42 15.54
CA GLY A 21 -1.95 -2.68 16.18
C GLY A 21 -2.01 -3.84 15.18
N PRO A 22 -2.72 -4.93 15.49
CA PRO A 22 -2.86 -6.05 14.57
C PRO A 22 -3.43 -5.65 13.20
N PHE A 23 -2.76 -6.05 12.14
CA PHE A 23 -3.03 -5.67 10.76
C PHE A 23 -2.74 -6.79 9.74
N LEU A 24 -3.38 -6.67 8.59
CA LEU A 24 -3.08 -7.45 7.39
C LEU A 24 -2.13 -6.64 6.50
N GLY A 25 -0.97 -7.23 6.16
CA GLY A 25 0.00 -6.62 5.26
C GLY A 25 -0.21 -7.06 3.82
N VAL A 26 -0.29 -6.12 2.89
CA VAL A 26 -0.39 -6.37 1.45
C VAL A 26 0.87 -5.87 0.77
N HIS A 27 1.46 -6.68 -0.12
CA HIS A 27 2.47 -6.20 -1.05
C HIS A 27 1.99 -6.33 -2.49
N TRP A 28 1.74 -5.18 -3.13
CA TRP A 28 1.32 -5.10 -4.53
C TRP A 28 2.28 -4.24 -5.35
N ARG A 29 3.12 -4.93 -6.14
CA ARG A 29 4.08 -4.31 -7.04
C ARG A 29 3.51 -4.22 -8.46
N MET A 30 3.09 -3.03 -8.87
CA MET A 30 2.34 -2.78 -10.09
C MET A 30 3.21 -2.48 -11.31
N GLU A 31 4.48 -2.06 -11.16
CA GLU A 31 5.34 -1.54 -12.26
C GLU A 31 5.48 -2.46 -13.50
N ASN A 32 5.25 -3.77 -13.35
CA ASN A 32 5.40 -4.77 -14.42
C ASN A 32 4.13 -5.60 -14.63
N VAL A 33 3.02 -5.20 -14.02
CA VAL A 33 1.72 -5.85 -14.26
C VAL A 33 1.20 -5.41 -15.62
N PRO A 34 0.81 -6.33 -16.51
CA PRO A 34 0.18 -5.94 -17.77
C PRO A 34 -1.04 -5.06 -17.49
N VAL A 35 -1.17 -3.91 -18.15
CA VAL A 35 -2.21 -2.92 -17.85
C VAL A 35 -3.63 -3.51 -17.94
N GLN A 36 -3.85 -4.46 -18.85
CA GLN A 36 -5.11 -5.17 -19.00
C GLN A 36 -5.47 -6.09 -17.81
N ASN A 37 -4.49 -6.42 -16.97
CA ASN A 37 -4.69 -7.24 -15.78
C ASN A 37 -5.04 -6.40 -14.54
N LEU A 38 -4.69 -5.11 -14.52
CA LEU A 38 -4.78 -4.27 -13.32
C LEU A 38 -6.19 -4.21 -12.72
N ALA A 39 -7.22 -4.08 -13.57
CA ALA A 39 -8.61 -4.02 -13.13
C ALA A 39 -9.05 -5.30 -12.42
N TRP A 40 -8.76 -6.47 -13.01
CA TRP A 40 -9.10 -7.72 -12.35
C TRP A 40 -8.23 -7.91 -11.10
N CYS A 41 -6.95 -7.51 -11.12
CA CYS A 41 -6.05 -7.62 -9.98
C CYS A 41 -6.56 -6.90 -8.76
N ALA A 42 -7.08 -5.69 -8.95
CA ALA A 42 -7.74 -4.93 -7.89
C ALA A 42 -8.95 -5.69 -7.33
N ALA A 43 -9.84 -6.18 -8.19
CA ALA A 43 -11.03 -6.91 -7.79
C ALA A 43 -10.68 -8.21 -7.03
N SER A 44 -9.68 -8.95 -7.52
CA SER A 44 -9.20 -10.17 -6.87
C SER A 44 -8.58 -9.87 -5.52
N LEU A 45 -7.78 -8.80 -5.39
CA LEU A 45 -7.25 -8.36 -4.12
C LEU A 45 -8.36 -8.02 -3.13
N VAL A 46 -9.37 -7.24 -3.54
CA VAL A 46 -10.54 -6.92 -2.69
C VAL A 46 -11.25 -8.19 -2.24
N SER A 47 -11.47 -9.16 -3.14
CA SER A 47 -12.10 -10.44 -2.80
C SER A 47 -11.29 -11.26 -1.79
N VAL A 48 -9.96 -11.31 -1.93
CA VAL A 48 -9.09 -12.01 -0.98
C VAL A 48 -9.11 -11.32 0.38
N LEU A 49 -9.01 -9.98 0.39
CA LEU A 49 -9.09 -9.20 1.63
C LEU A 49 -10.42 -9.40 2.35
N HIS A 50 -11.54 -9.41 1.62
CA HIS A 50 -12.86 -9.65 2.19
C HIS A 50 -12.98 -11.02 2.83
N GLY A 51 -12.51 -12.07 2.15
CA GLY A 51 -12.50 -13.42 2.69
C GLY A 51 -11.67 -13.53 3.97
N LEU A 52 -10.44 -12.98 3.97
CA LEU A 52 -9.53 -13.06 5.11
C LEU A 52 -9.98 -12.22 6.30
N LEU A 53 -10.48 -11.01 6.07
CA LEU A 53 -10.87 -10.10 7.13
C LEU A 53 -12.21 -10.48 7.77
N LYS A 54 -13.09 -11.19 7.05
CA LYS A 54 -14.37 -11.69 7.58
C LYS A 54 -14.29 -13.09 8.16
N ASP A 55 -13.22 -13.82 7.93
CA ASP A 55 -13.01 -15.13 8.55
C ASP A 55 -12.85 -14.98 10.06
N ASP A 56 -13.64 -15.73 10.84
CA ASP A 56 -13.70 -15.59 12.30
C ASP A 56 -12.39 -15.99 13.01
N VAL A 57 -11.48 -16.67 12.31
CA VAL A 57 -10.18 -17.10 12.85
C VAL A 57 -9.08 -16.16 12.36
N THR A 58 -9.01 -15.94 11.04
CA THR A 58 -7.93 -15.19 10.39
C THR A 58 -8.10 -13.68 10.54
N GLY A 59 -9.34 -13.20 10.51
CA GLY A 59 -9.71 -11.80 10.63
C GLY A 59 -9.91 -11.35 12.06
N GLU A 60 -9.79 -12.25 13.04
CA GLU A 60 -9.96 -11.93 14.46
C GLU A 60 -9.01 -10.79 14.84
N ASN A 61 -9.55 -9.75 15.48
CA ASN A 61 -8.81 -8.55 15.91
C ASN A 61 -8.15 -7.69 14.81
N LEU A 62 -8.22 -8.07 13.53
CA LEU A 62 -7.69 -7.24 12.44
C LEU A 62 -8.61 -6.05 12.18
N ARG A 63 -8.05 -4.84 12.25
CA ARG A 63 -8.79 -3.57 11.98
C ARG A 63 -8.11 -2.72 10.91
N HIS A 64 -6.87 -3.03 10.58
CA HIS A 64 -6.07 -2.26 9.63
C HIS A 64 -5.53 -3.16 8.52
N VAL A 65 -5.41 -2.57 7.33
CA VAL A 65 -4.72 -3.13 6.17
C VAL A 65 -3.58 -2.18 5.81
N TRP A 66 -2.36 -2.70 5.73
CA TRP A 66 -1.18 -1.95 5.30
C TRP A 66 -0.85 -2.28 3.85
N LEU A 67 -0.89 -1.28 2.96
CA LEU A 67 -0.56 -1.44 1.55
C LEU A 67 0.89 -1.00 1.27
N ALA A 68 1.78 -1.98 1.10
CA ALA A 68 3.10 -1.77 0.54
C ALA A 68 3.02 -1.86 -0.99
N THR A 69 3.22 -0.74 -1.68
CA THR A 69 3.11 -0.66 -3.14
C THR A 69 4.17 0.27 -3.73
N ASP A 70 4.61 -0.03 -4.95
CA ASP A 70 5.46 0.85 -5.75
C ASP A 70 4.67 1.95 -6.48
N TYR A 71 3.33 1.95 -6.35
CA TYR A 71 2.47 2.97 -6.91
C TYR A 71 2.74 4.36 -6.26
N PRO A 72 2.92 5.43 -7.05
CA PRO A 72 3.29 6.76 -6.56
C PRO A 72 2.08 7.66 -6.21
N TYR A 73 1.34 7.40 -5.14
CA TYR A 73 0.37 8.39 -4.61
C TYR A 73 0.97 9.19 -3.43
N VAL A 74 0.70 10.50 -3.45
CA VAL A 74 0.55 11.33 -2.24
C VAL A 74 -0.57 10.66 -1.42
N SER A 75 -0.25 10.23 -0.19
CA SER A 75 -1.03 9.36 0.72
C SER A 75 -2.51 9.15 0.41
N LEU A 76 -2.95 7.93 0.68
CA LEU A 76 -4.36 7.52 0.71
C LEU A 76 -5.28 8.46 1.52
N ALA A 77 -4.75 9.27 2.44
CA ALA A 77 -5.48 10.28 3.20
C ALA A 77 -5.71 11.62 2.46
N ASP A 78 -4.89 12.00 1.48
CA ASP A 78 -5.05 13.29 0.75
C ASP A 78 -6.18 13.24 -0.27
N ALA A 79 -6.51 12.05 -0.76
CA ALA A 79 -7.59 11.84 -1.71
C ALA A 79 -8.98 11.95 -1.07
N ASP A 80 -9.08 11.95 0.27
CA ASP A 80 -10.34 12.17 1.00
C ASP A 80 -10.65 13.68 1.18
N GLY A 81 -9.66 14.56 0.97
CA GLY A 81 -9.79 16.02 1.06
C GLY A 81 -9.85 16.74 -0.30
N ALA A 82 -9.37 16.11 -1.38
CA ALA A 82 -9.54 16.60 -2.73
C ALA A 82 -10.94 16.21 -3.24
N GLY A 83 -11.95 16.95 -2.76
CA GLY A 83 -13.27 16.95 -3.38
C GLY A 83 -13.13 17.08 -4.89
N PHE A 84 -13.84 16.21 -5.60
CA PHE A 84 -14.05 16.28 -7.05
C PHE A 84 -14.81 17.58 -7.36
N MET A 85 -14.17 18.74 -7.20
CA MET A 85 -14.69 20.01 -7.66
C MET A 85 -14.65 19.96 -9.19
N SER A 86 -15.76 19.49 -9.75
CA SER A 86 -16.20 19.93 -11.06
C SER A 86 -16.22 21.45 -11.03
N ASP A 87 -15.26 22.09 -11.70
CA ASP A 87 -15.37 23.48 -12.09
C ASP A 87 -16.55 23.60 -13.07
N LYS A 88 -17.76 23.78 -12.51
CA LYS A 88 -18.84 24.47 -13.18
C LYS A 88 -18.70 25.95 -12.83
N ASN A 89 -17.93 26.68 -13.61
CA ASN A 89 -18.21 28.09 -13.83
C ASN A 89 -18.68 28.24 -15.27
N GLY A 90 -20.00 28.42 -15.41
CA GLY A 90 -20.55 29.01 -16.60
C GLY A 90 -20.25 30.51 -16.56
N ASP A 91 -19.60 30.99 -17.61
CA ASP A 91 -19.97 32.25 -18.23
C ASP A 91 -19.81 32.05 -19.73
N GLY A 92 -20.88 32.35 -20.47
CA GLY A 92 -20.93 32.17 -21.90
C GLY A 92 -20.12 33.21 -22.63
N ASP A 93 -19.34 32.77 -23.61
CA ASP A 93 -19.36 33.43 -24.91
C ASP A 93 -18.93 32.45 -26.02
N ARG A 94 -19.46 32.68 -27.21
CA ARG A 94 -19.32 31.83 -28.40
C ARG A 94 -17.93 31.98 -29.02
N ASP A 95 -17.27 30.87 -29.42
CA ASP A 95 -16.70 30.76 -30.77
C ASP A 95 -16.33 29.31 -31.14
N GLU A 96 -16.33 29.05 -32.45
CA GLU A 96 -16.27 27.75 -33.12
C GLU A 96 -14.87 27.09 -33.17
N GLY A 97 -14.84 25.76 -33.03
CA GLY A 97 -13.98 24.85 -33.80
C GLY A 97 -12.48 24.69 -33.45
N ASP A 98 -12.09 23.55 -32.88
CA ASP A 98 -11.08 22.60 -33.45
C ASP A 98 -10.90 21.41 -32.49
N GLY A 99 -10.88 20.20 -33.05
CA GLY A 99 -10.76 18.95 -32.33
C GLY A 99 -9.33 18.62 -31.93
N ARG A 100 -8.96 18.92 -30.68
CA ARG A 100 -7.83 18.29 -29.99
C ARG A 100 -8.26 17.82 -28.61
N ARG A 101 -8.18 16.51 -28.38
CA ARG A 101 -8.33 15.90 -27.05
C ARG A 101 -7.29 16.53 -26.12
N GLU A 102 -7.74 17.40 -25.23
CA GLU A 102 -6.94 17.94 -24.14
C GLU A 102 -6.49 16.78 -23.25
N ARG A 103 -5.16 16.65 -23.09
CA ARG A 103 -4.56 15.74 -22.14
C ARG A 103 -4.84 16.29 -20.74
N SER A 104 -5.48 15.50 -19.90
CA SER A 104 -5.67 15.77 -18.47
C SER A 104 -4.33 16.16 -17.81
N PRO A 105 -4.34 17.11 -16.86
CA PRO A 105 -3.11 17.58 -16.23
C PRO A 105 -2.50 16.48 -15.35
N ALA A 106 -1.20 16.23 -15.55
CA ALA A 106 -0.42 15.28 -14.77
C ALA A 106 -0.43 15.65 -13.27
N ARG A 107 -1.06 14.80 -12.46
CA ARG A 107 -1.06 14.92 -11.00
C ARG A 107 0.36 14.64 -10.49
N HIS A 108 0.98 15.66 -9.90
CA HIS A 108 2.33 15.60 -9.34
C HIS A 108 2.31 14.96 -7.95
N GLY A 109 2.45 13.64 -7.89
CA GLY A 109 2.93 12.95 -6.70
C GLY A 109 4.42 12.65 -6.85
N THR A 110 5.21 12.82 -5.78
CA THR A 110 6.62 12.42 -5.79
C THR A 110 6.70 10.90 -5.96
N PRO A 111 7.42 10.36 -6.96
CA PRO A 111 7.48 8.93 -7.19
C PRO A 111 8.05 8.18 -5.98
N LYS A 112 7.28 7.26 -5.38
CA LYS A 112 7.74 6.38 -4.28
C LYS A 112 8.76 5.34 -4.75
N SER A 113 8.94 5.17 -6.06
CA SER A 113 9.96 4.30 -6.63
C SER A 113 10.47 4.84 -7.96
N SER A 114 11.79 4.81 -8.15
CA SER A 114 12.46 5.11 -9.44
C SER A 114 12.16 4.10 -10.55
N THR A 115 11.50 2.98 -10.21
CA THR A 115 11.21 1.89 -11.14
C THR A 115 9.86 2.01 -11.85
N PHE A 116 8.96 2.88 -11.37
CA PHE A 116 7.68 3.14 -12.03
C PHE A 116 7.89 4.08 -13.21
N LYS A 117 8.24 3.51 -14.37
CA LYS A 117 8.60 4.30 -15.56
C LYS A 117 7.40 4.84 -16.32
N VAL A 118 6.25 4.19 -16.19
CA VAL A 118 5.01 4.54 -16.90
C VAL A 118 3.82 4.34 -15.97
N LEU A 119 3.23 5.44 -15.53
CA LEU A 119 1.93 5.44 -14.86
C LEU A 119 0.84 5.60 -15.92
N THR A 120 -0.20 4.78 -15.85
CA THR A 120 -1.34 4.81 -16.79
C THR A 120 -2.65 4.94 -16.02
N PRO A 121 -3.75 5.39 -16.68
CA PRO A 121 -5.06 5.47 -16.04
C PRO A 121 -5.52 4.14 -15.43
N GLU A 122 -5.14 3.01 -16.02
CA GLU A 122 -5.48 1.68 -15.50
C GLU A 122 -4.86 1.41 -14.12
N HIS A 123 -3.71 2.04 -13.81
CA HIS A 123 -3.13 1.97 -12.47
C HIS A 123 -3.95 2.79 -11.47
N ASP A 124 -4.38 3.98 -11.88
CA ASP A 124 -5.22 4.87 -11.06
C ASP A 124 -6.56 4.19 -10.77
N ASP A 125 -7.19 3.62 -11.79
CA ASP A 125 -8.46 2.89 -11.69
C ASP A 125 -8.33 1.68 -10.76
N ALA A 126 -7.23 0.92 -10.87
CA ALA A 126 -7.00 -0.24 -10.02
C ALA A 126 -6.81 0.14 -8.54
N ILE A 127 -6.09 1.24 -8.25
CA ILE A 127 -6.00 1.76 -6.89
C ILE A 127 -7.35 2.34 -6.42
N ALA A 128 -8.11 2.99 -7.31
CA ALA A 128 -9.43 3.53 -6.98
C ALA A 128 -10.39 2.42 -6.54
N VAL A 129 -10.46 1.31 -7.29
CA VAL A 129 -11.24 0.12 -6.92
C VAL A 129 -10.88 -0.37 -5.51
N LEU A 130 -9.58 -0.48 -5.22
CA LEU A 130 -9.13 -0.89 -3.89
C LEU A 130 -9.57 0.10 -2.81
N ARG A 131 -9.39 1.42 -3.04
CA ARG A 131 -9.76 2.46 -2.06
C ARG A 131 -11.26 2.50 -1.80
N GLU A 132 -12.07 2.45 -2.86
CA GLU A 132 -13.53 2.49 -2.79
C GLU A 132 -14.10 1.35 -1.94
N ALA A 133 -13.45 0.17 -1.95
CA ALA A 133 -13.84 -0.94 -1.08
C ALA A 133 -13.77 -0.58 0.41
N PHE A 134 -12.87 0.31 0.84
CA PHE A 134 -12.72 0.74 2.24
C PHE A 134 -13.49 2.03 2.59
N GLN A 135 -14.17 2.65 1.62
CA GLN A 135 -14.98 3.84 1.87
C GLN A 135 -16.34 3.45 2.47
N PRO A 136 -17.08 4.40 3.10
CA PRO A 136 -18.40 4.11 3.66
C PRO A 136 -19.35 3.47 2.63
N GLY A 137 -19.89 2.29 2.97
CA GLY A 137 -20.75 1.50 2.07
C GLY A 137 -20.02 0.59 1.08
N GLY A 138 -18.68 0.58 1.09
CA GLY A 138 -17.86 -0.40 0.39
C GLY A 138 -17.80 -1.75 1.12
N ASP A 139 -17.30 -2.77 0.43
CA ASP A 139 -17.26 -4.16 0.94
C ASP A 139 -16.38 -4.35 2.20
N LEU A 140 -15.45 -3.43 2.43
CA LEU A 140 -14.44 -3.42 3.50
C LEU A 140 -14.54 -2.16 4.37
N ASP A 141 -15.70 -1.50 4.41
CA ASP A 141 -15.93 -0.24 5.13
C ASP A 141 -15.69 -0.29 6.64
N ALA A 142 -15.69 -1.49 7.24
CA ALA A 142 -15.39 -1.72 8.65
C ALA A 142 -13.88 -1.73 8.99
N TRP A 143 -13.00 -1.72 7.98
CA TRP A 143 -11.54 -1.73 8.15
C TRP A 143 -10.91 -0.44 7.62
N LYS A 144 -9.67 -0.18 8.04
CA LYS A 144 -8.91 0.98 7.58
C LYS A 144 -7.76 0.56 6.69
N LEU A 145 -7.74 1.08 5.47
CA LEU A 145 -6.58 0.99 4.59
C LEU A 145 -5.59 2.12 4.92
N SER A 146 -4.30 1.78 5.02
CA SER A 146 -3.24 2.78 5.17
C SER A 146 -1.95 2.35 4.46
N ASP A 147 -1.04 3.30 4.25
CA ASP A 147 0.28 3.06 3.68
C ASP A 147 1.38 3.78 4.48
N LEU A 148 2.64 3.52 4.15
CA LEU A 148 3.78 4.16 4.83
C LEU A 148 3.68 5.69 4.81
N SER A 149 3.23 6.29 3.71
CA SER A 149 3.19 7.74 3.55
C SER A 149 2.10 8.40 4.40
N GLU A 150 0.98 7.72 4.62
CA GLU A 150 -0.05 8.13 5.57
C GLU A 150 0.49 8.06 7.00
N GLN A 151 1.16 6.96 7.33
CA GLN A 151 1.58 6.69 8.70
C GLN A 151 2.76 7.59 9.11
N LEU A 152 3.71 7.85 8.22
CA LEU A 152 4.78 8.83 8.45
C LEU A 152 4.23 10.25 8.65
N ARG A 153 3.10 10.62 8.05
CA ARG A 153 2.46 11.92 8.30
C ARG A 153 1.69 11.99 9.61
N ARG A 154 1.03 10.89 9.97
CA ARG A 154 0.28 10.76 11.23
C ARG A 154 1.19 10.58 12.44
N TYR A 155 2.44 10.21 12.20
CA TYR A 155 3.51 10.19 13.18
C TYR A 155 4.35 11.46 13.02
N PRO A 156 3.82 12.67 13.36
CA PRO A 156 4.62 13.86 13.28
C PRO A 156 5.83 13.63 14.17
N TYR A 157 7.00 13.66 13.56
CA TYR A 157 8.32 13.71 14.18
C TYR A 157 8.19 14.25 15.60
N VAL A 158 8.13 13.36 16.59
CA VAL A 158 8.38 13.76 17.97
C VAL A 158 9.87 14.01 17.98
N GLU A 159 10.23 15.25 17.70
CA GLU A 159 11.58 15.79 17.62
C GLU A 159 12.46 15.10 18.68
N GLY A 160 13.47 14.36 18.23
CA GLY A 160 14.44 13.68 19.10
C GLY A 160 14.14 12.24 19.54
N ARG A 161 13.04 11.58 19.10
CA ARG A 161 12.75 10.16 19.46
C ARG A 161 13.15 9.11 18.43
N VAL A 162 13.32 9.48 17.16
CA VAL A 162 13.75 8.59 16.08
C VAL A 162 14.95 9.23 15.39
N GLY A 163 16.12 8.60 15.48
CA GLY A 163 17.38 9.14 14.96
C GLY A 163 17.56 9.01 13.45
N ILE A 164 16.51 9.26 12.66
CA ILE A 164 16.56 9.17 11.19
C ILE A 164 16.46 10.57 10.59
N ASP A 165 17.42 10.87 9.73
CA ASP A 165 17.49 12.10 8.94
C ASP A 165 16.26 12.24 8.02
N GLU A 166 15.67 13.43 7.95
CA GLU A 166 14.52 13.74 7.09
C GLU A 166 14.84 13.56 5.60
N GLU A 167 16.07 13.86 5.18
CA GLU A 167 16.55 13.60 3.81
C GLU A 167 16.55 12.09 3.52
N LEU A 168 16.93 11.28 4.50
CA LEU A 168 16.93 9.82 4.38
C LEU A 168 15.50 9.27 4.32
N LEU A 169 14.55 9.85 5.06
CA LEU A 169 13.12 9.53 4.91
C LEU A 169 12.52 10.05 3.60
N GLY A 170 13.20 10.91 2.86
CA GLY A 170 12.82 11.28 1.50
C GLY A 170 13.19 10.22 0.44
N ASP A 171 14.04 9.25 0.78
CA ASP A 171 14.54 8.26 -0.17
C ASP A 171 13.53 7.12 -0.42
N SER A 172 13.19 6.92 -1.69
CA SER A 172 12.31 5.82 -2.15
C SER A 172 12.81 4.42 -1.78
N GLY A 173 14.12 4.20 -1.73
CA GLY A 173 14.72 2.94 -1.30
C GLY A 173 14.50 2.69 0.19
N VAL A 174 14.62 3.74 1.00
CA VAL A 174 14.31 3.69 2.44
C VAL A 174 12.83 3.42 2.68
N HIS A 175 11.92 3.98 1.87
CA HIS A 175 10.49 3.65 1.94
C HIS A 175 10.25 2.16 1.71
N GLY A 176 10.85 1.60 0.65
CA GLY A 176 10.77 0.17 0.38
C GLY A 176 11.41 -0.71 1.46
N ILE A 177 12.38 -0.20 2.21
CA ILE A 177 12.93 -0.91 3.38
C ILE A 177 11.94 -0.85 4.56
N LEU A 178 11.39 0.33 4.87
CA LEU A 178 10.44 0.52 5.96
C LEU A 178 9.14 -0.27 5.73
N ASP A 179 8.56 -0.20 4.53
CA ASP A 179 7.39 -1.01 4.16
C ASP A 179 7.67 -2.49 4.42
N LYS A 180 8.83 -2.98 4.01
CA LYS A 180 9.24 -4.38 4.22
C LYS A 180 9.31 -4.74 5.69
N LEU A 181 9.97 -3.90 6.49
CA LEU A 181 10.14 -4.13 7.92
C LEU A 181 8.79 -4.10 8.66
N VAL A 182 7.87 -3.23 8.24
CA VAL A 182 6.50 -3.19 8.78
C VAL A 182 5.74 -4.45 8.38
N VAL A 183 5.62 -4.78 7.08
CA VAL A 183 4.79 -5.94 6.66
C VAL A 183 5.33 -7.30 7.15
N VAL A 184 6.61 -7.39 7.54
CA VAL A 184 7.14 -8.57 8.24
C VAL A 184 6.42 -8.83 9.57
N GLN A 185 5.89 -7.79 10.22
CA GLN A 185 5.24 -7.86 11.53
C GLN A 185 3.72 -8.11 11.46
N SER A 186 3.13 -8.19 10.27
CA SER A 186 1.67 -8.35 10.12
C SER A 186 1.18 -9.72 10.60
N GLN A 187 -0.09 -9.83 10.98
CA GLN A 187 -0.69 -11.11 11.40
C GLN A 187 -0.88 -12.01 10.16
N VAL A 188 -1.35 -11.39 9.08
CA VAL A 188 -1.60 -12.01 7.78
C VAL A 188 -0.84 -11.25 6.71
N PHE A 189 -0.26 -11.95 5.73
CA PHE A 189 0.45 -11.33 4.61
C PHE A 189 -0.14 -11.78 3.27
N VAL A 190 -0.44 -10.83 2.41
CA VAL A 190 -0.98 -11.05 1.07
C VAL A 190 -0.01 -10.52 0.03
N GLY A 191 0.45 -11.39 -0.87
CA GLY A 191 1.23 -11.02 -2.04
C GLY A 191 0.41 -11.12 -3.33
N GLY A 192 0.87 -10.52 -4.42
CA GLY A 192 0.27 -10.80 -5.74
C GLY A 192 0.85 -12.07 -6.37
N SER A 193 -0.01 -12.81 -7.08
CA SER A 193 0.39 -13.92 -7.96
C SER A 193 1.26 -13.40 -9.12
N LYS A 194 1.82 -14.31 -9.92
CA LYS A 194 2.64 -13.96 -11.09
C LYS A 194 1.95 -13.00 -12.08
N GLU A 195 0.63 -13.05 -12.19
CA GLU A 195 -0.14 -12.21 -13.12
C GLU A 195 -0.52 -10.85 -12.54
N CYS A 196 -0.49 -10.72 -11.20
CA CYS A 196 -0.79 -9.48 -10.46
C CYS A 196 0.39 -8.80 -9.81
N SER A 197 1.53 -9.47 -9.74
CA SER A 197 2.72 -8.95 -9.13
C SER A 197 3.92 -9.74 -9.63
N LYS A 198 5.05 -9.06 -9.69
CA LYS A 198 6.31 -9.74 -9.92
C LYS A 198 6.69 -10.52 -8.67
N VAL A 199 7.03 -11.80 -8.81
CA VAL A 199 7.74 -12.56 -7.78
C VAL A 199 9.05 -11.83 -7.46
N SER A 200 9.01 -11.02 -6.41
CA SER A 200 10.06 -10.08 -6.08
C SER A 200 10.91 -10.62 -4.93
N SER A 201 12.16 -10.18 -4.86
CA SER A 201 12.98 -10.39 -3.67
C SER A 201 12.34 -9.82 -2.42
N PHE A 202 11.52 -8.77 -2.55
CA PHE A 202 10.73 -8.20 -1.45
C PHE A 202 9.79 -9.25 -0.85
N SER A 203 8.84 -9.78 -1.63
CA SER A 203 7.87 -10.76 -1.11
C SER A 203 8.56 -11.99 -0.53
N LYS A 204 9.61 -12.48 -1.21
CA LYS A 204 10.40 -13.62 -0.72
C LYS A 204 11.08 -13.33 0.64
N GLN A 205 11.65 -12.15 0.80
CA GLN A 205 12.29 -11.75 2.06
C GLN A 205 11.26 -11.59 3.18
N VAL A 206 10.08 -11.05 2.88
CA VAL A 206 8.98 -10.94 3.86
C VAL A 206 8.55 -12.33 4.32
N VAL A 207 8.24 -13.24 3.38
CA VAL A 207 7.86 -14.62 3.68
C VAL A 207 8.90 -15.34 4.54
N GLU A 208 10.18 -15.22 4.17
CA GLU A 208 11.26 -15.89 4.91
C GLU A 208 11.50 -15.30 6.31
N ALA A 209 11.41 -13.96 6.44
CA ALA A 209 11.54 -13.30 7.74
C ALA A 209 10.37 -13.67 8.66
N ARG A 210 9.13 -13.71 8.13
CA ARG A 210 7.93 -14.13 8.87
C ARG A 210 8.03 -15.57 9.35
N ARG A 211 8.51 -16.48 8.50
CA ARG A 211 8.78 -17.87 8.87
C ARG A 211 9.77 -17.96 10.03
N THR A 212 10.85 -17.18 9.96
CA THR A 212 11.86 -17.14 11.03
C THR A 212 11.29 -16.60 12.35
N LEU A 213 10.47 -15.54 12.29
CA LEU A 213 9.80 -14.98 13.47
C LEU A 213 8.85 -15.99 14.10
N PHE A 214 8.02 -16.65 13.28
CA PHE A 214 7.10 -17.69 13.74
C PHE A 214 7.82 -18.86 14.41
N GLU A 215 8.93 -19.32 13.84
CA GLU A 215 9.76 -20.39 14.40
C GLU A 215 10.46 -19.99 15.71
N ALA A 216 10.90 -18.72 15.82
CA ALA A 216 11.60 -18.21 17.00
C ALA A 216 10.67 -17.93 18.19
N ASP A 217 9.40 -17.68 17.94
CA ASP A 217 8.48 -17.11 18.92
C ASP A 217 7.59 -18.14 19.66
N GLN A 218 7.43 -19.37 19.16
CA GLN A 218 6.63 -20.44 19.80
C GLN A 218 5.35 -19.95 20.53
N GLY A 219 4.61 -18.99 19.96
CA GLY A 219 3.28 -18.56 20.39
C GLY A 219 3.16 -17.28 21.24
N GLY A 220 4.11 -16.34 21.17
CA GLY A 220 4.11 -15.08 21.91
C GLY A 220 3.62 -13.84 21.13
N ILE A 221 3.69 -13.89 19.80
CA ILE A 221 3.23 -12.88 18.85
C ILE A 221 2.22 -13.58 17.94
N ASP A 222 1.06 -12.95 17.77
CA ASP A 222 -0.10 -13.42 17.00
C ASP A 222 0.16 -13.46 15.47
N ILE A 223 1.38 -13.80 15.02
CA ILE A 223 1.70 -13.95 13.61
C ILE A 223 1.17 -15.32 13.19
N HIS A 224 -0.02 -15.36 12.58
CA HIS A 224 -0.58 -16.60 12.03
C HIS A 224 0.24 -17.18 10.85
N ASN A 225 1.27 -16.46 10.39
CA ASN A 225 2.11 -16.80 9.23
C ASN A 225 1.29 -17.25 8.01
N VAL A 226 0.11 -16.66 7.84
CA VAL A 226 -0.75 -16.87 6.68
C VAL A 226 -0.18 -16.06 5.52
N ILE A 227 0.14 -16.75 4.42
CA ILE A 227 0.65 -16.18 3.17
C ILE A 227 -0.35 -16.52 2.08
N GLU A 228 -1.10 -15.52 1.65
CA GLU A 228 -2.08 -15.67 0.57
C GLU A 228 -1.62 -14.92 -0.69
N TYR A 229 -2.14 -15.37 -1.82
CA TYR A 229 -1.89 -14.73 -3.11
C TYR A 229 -3.20 -14.30 -3.76
N PHE A 230 -3.27 -13.06 -4.24
CA PHE A 230 -4.38 -12.64 -5.10
C PHE A 230 -4.01 -12.86 -6.57
N GLY A 231 -5.02 -13.24 -7.35
CA GLY A 231 -4.88 -13.39 -8.78
C GLY A 231 -4.41 -14.74 -9.28
N GLU A 232 -4.74 -15.78 -8.54
CA GLU A 232 -4.66 -17.16 -9.01
C GLU A 232 -6.04 -17.57 -9.57
N TRP A 233 -6.03 -18.26 -10.70
CA TRP A 233 -7.19 -18.95 -11.29
C TRP A 233 -6.91 -20.45 -11.28
#